data_AF-A0A925L7D4-F1
#
_entry.id   AF-A0A925L7D4-F1
#
_cell.length_a   1.000
_cell.length_b   1.000
_cell.length_c   1.000
_cell.angle_alpha   90.00
_cell.angle_beta   90.00
_cell.angle_gamma   90.00
#
_symmetry.space_group_name_H-M   'P 1'
#
loop_
_entity.id
_entity.type
_entity.pdbx_description
1 polymer ?
#
loop_
_entity_poly.entity_id
_entity_poly.type
_entity_poly.pdbx_seq_one_letter_code
_entity_poly.pdbx_strand_id
1 'polypeptide(L)'
;FFILAIGLSAFWGGFWAGVNYAASFVLIHLLHFTLATKQPAMTAPAMADKLTDLGSDEAVEGFVDEVTHLIRSQVAGIVGNLAMVVPLVLGVQFGCQFVFGATPIGPKDAEHVLHTLTLLGPTLFFAAFTGVLLFASSIIAGWVENWFVWHRIDSAIAWNPRIVARLGSARAQRWAAYWRANISGYAANISLGLMLGIVPVVLLFFGLPIEVRHVTLSTGQLAAAVGALGFDVLQSSPFWWCLAAVLFTGVLNLGVSFFLAFKVALRSRGIRLTERSRIYRAIRQRLWRAPLSFILPPKN
;
A
#
# COMPACT_ATOMS: atom_id res chain seq x y z
N PHE A 1 -15.64 -10.60 3.65
CA PHE A 1 -16.89 -11.38 3.51
C PHE A 1 -17.26 -12.09 4.81
N PHE A 2 -16.45 -12.99 5.37
CA PHE A 2 -16.76 -13.68 6.65
C PHE A 2 -17.08 -12.75 7.84
N ILE A 3 -16.30 -11.67 8.06
CA ILE A 3 -16.54 -10.76 9.20
C ILE A 3 -17.86 -9.97 9.04
N LEU A 4 -18.23 -9.61 7.81
CA LEU A 4 -19.49 -8.94 7.52
C LEU A 4 -20.69 -9.87 7.72
N ALA A 5 -20.51 -11.18 7.53
CA ALA A 5 -21.56 -12.18 7.70
C ALA A 5 -21.94 -12.44 9.18
N ILE A 6 -21.13 -11.99 10.15
CA ILE A 6 -21.39 -12.17 11.59
C ILE A 6 -22.48 -11.21 12.10
N GLY A 7 -22.89 -10.20 11.30
CA GLY A 7 -23.97 -9.28 11.68
C GLY A 7 -23.61 -8.33 12.82
N LEU A 8 -22.33 -8.02 12.98
CA LEU A 8 -21.85 -7.02 13.95
C LEU A 8 -22.37 -5.62 13.61
N SER A 9 -22.53 -4.76 14.61
CA SER A 9 -22.82 -3.35 14.35
C SER A 9 -21.73 -2.73 13.46
N ALA A 10 -22.08 -1.73 12.65
CA ALA A 10 -21.20 -1.17 11.63
C ALA A 10 -19.80 -0.85 12.17
N PHE A 11 -19.71 -0.25 13.38
CA PHE A 11 -18.46 0.03 14.07
C PHE A 11 -17.62 -1.23 14.33
N TRP A 12 -18.19 -2.26 14.95
CA TRP A 12 -17.48 -3.50 15.26
C TRP A 12 -17.12 -4.28 14.00
N GLY A 13 -17.97 -4.26 12.97
CA GLY A 13 -17.67 -4.82 11.66
C GLY A 13 -16.43 -4.15 11.03
N GLY A 14 -16.39 -2.82 11.02
CA GLY A 14 -15.23 -2.05 10.53
C GLY A 14 -13.96 -2.29 11.34
N PHE A 15 -14.08 -2.33 12.68
CA PHE A 15 -12.96 -2.61 13.58
C PHE A 15 -12.33 -3.98 13.30
N TRP A 16 -13.14 -5.04 13.28
CA TRP A 16 -12.65 -6.40 13.04
C TRP A 16 -12.14 -6.60 11.61
N ALA A 17 -12.77 -5.94 10.62
CA ALA A 17 -12.21 -5.90 9.27
C ALA A 17 -10.82 -5.23 9.27
N GLY A 18 -10.65 -4.14 10.01
CA GLY A 18 -9.37 -3.45 10.17
C GLY A 18 -8.31 -4.32 10.84
N VAL A 19 -8.67 -5.02 11.92
CA VAL A 19 -7.78 -5.99 12.59
C VAL A 19 -7.38 -7.12 11.63
N ASN A 20 -8.32 -7.64 10.85
CA ASN A 20 -8.04 -8.69 9.86
C ASN A 20 -7.09 -8.19 8.75
N TYR A 21 -7.29 -6.97 8.24
CA TYR A 21 -6.36 -6.37 7.30
C TYR A 21 -4.97 -6.17 7.91
N ALA A 22 -4.88 -5.63 9.13
CA ALA A 22 -3.62 -5.41 9.83
C ALA A 22 -2.88 -6.74 10.06
N ALA A 23 -3.57 -7.78 10.54
CA ALA A 23 -3.01 -9.11 10.75
C ALA A 23 -2.51 -9.72 9.42
N SER A 24 -3.28 -9.59 8.35
CA SER A 24 -2.91 -10.07 7.01
C SER A 24 -1.65 -9.37 6.50
N PHE A 25 -1.59 -8.04 6.59
CA PHE A 25 -0.44 -7.27 6.14
C PHE A 25 0.81 -7.57 6.98
N VAL A 26 0.66 -7.75 8.29
CA VAL A 26 1.76 -8.17 9.19
C VAL A 26 2.24 -9.58 8.85
N LEU A 27 1.34 -10.53 8.60
CA LEU A 27 1.71 -11.88 8.22
C LEU A 27 2.52 -11.88 6.92
N ILE A 28 2.05 -11.14 5.91
CA ILE A 28 2.77 -11.02 4.64
C ILE A 28 4.14 -10.33 4.85
N HIS A 29 4.21 -9.31 5.72
CA HIS A 29 5.48 -8.66 6.10
C HIS A 29 6.47 -9.66 6.74
N LEU A 30 5.98 -10.51 7.64
CA LEU A 30 6.74 -11.53 8.36
C LEU A 30 7.24 -12.66 7.45
N LEU A 31 6.44 -13.07 6.46
CA LEU A 31 6.81 -14.11 5.49
C LEU A 31 7.83 -13.62 4.44
N HIS A 32 8.37 -12.40 4.60
CA HIS A 32 9.27 -11.74 3.66
C HIS A 32 8.71 -11.58 2.24
N PHE A 33 7.44 -11.87 2.03
CA PHE A 33 6.75 -11.56 0.79
C PHE A 33 6.69 -10.05 0.61
N THR A 34 7.03 -9.60 -0.61
CA THR A 34 7.11 -8.19 -0.93
C THR A 34 5.71 -7.68 -1.25
N LEU A 35 4.95 -7.30 -0.22
CA LEU A 35 3.87 -6.35 -0.46
C LEU A 35 4.51 -5.05 -0.94
N ALA A 36 4.00 -4.50 -2.06
CA ALA A 36 4.25 -3.14 -2.48
C ALA A 36 3.95 -2.08 -1.39
N THR A 37 3.49 -2.46 -0.19
CA THR A 37 3.24 -1.58 0.96
C THR A 37 4.45 -1.36 1.87
N LYS A 38 5.55 -2.13 1.75
CA LYS A 38 6.78 -1.84 2.53
C LYS A 38 7.49 -0.57 2.06
N GLN A 39 7.37 -0.27 0.77
CA GLN A 39 8.10 0.82 0.13
C GLN A 39 7.45 2.20 0.33
N PRO A 40 6.10 2.39 0.28
CA PRO A 40 5.45 3.69 0.49
C PRO A 40 5.71 4.28 1.87
N ALA A 41 5.81 3.43 2.89
CA ALA A 41 6.15 3.82 4.26
C ALA A 41 7.54 4.45 4.37
N MET A 42 8.49 3.96 3.58
CA MET A 42 9.87 4.44 3.55
C MET A 42 10.10 5.55 2.52
N THR A 43 9.12 5.84 1.66
CA THR A 43 9.26 6.85 0.59
C THR A 43 9.48 8.25 1.15
N ALA A 44 8.66 8.71 2.11
CA ALA A 44 8.81 10.07 2.64
C ALA A 44 10.13 10.27 3.42
N PRO A 45 10.55 9.36 4.32
CA PRO A 45 11.86 9.45 4.97
C PRO A 45 13.04 9.35 3.97
N ALA A 46 13.00 8.38 3.04
CA ALA A 46 14.07 8.20 2.06
C ALA A 46 14.22 9.43 1.13
N MET A 47 13.10 10.02 0.69
CA MET A 47 13.12 11.29 -0.04
C MET A 47 13.71 12.41 0.81
N ALA A 48 13.32 12.52 2.07
CA ALA A 48 13.81 13.56 2.95
C ALA A 48 15.33 13.47 3.12
N ASP A 49 15.90 12.28 3.28
CA ASP A 49 17.34 12.09 3.42
C ASP A 49 18.13 12.47 2.16
N LYS A 50 17.59 12.14 0.98
CA LYS A 50 18.20 12.40 -0.32
C LYS A 50 18.08 13.84 -0.81
N LEU A 51 17.37 14.70 -0.06
CA LEU A 51 17.20 16.13 -0.33
C LEU A 51 18.31 17.00 0.30
N THR A 52 19.45 16.42 0.63
CA THR A 52 20.62 17.15 1.13
C THR A 52 21.44 17.72 -0.03
N ASP A 53 21.58 19.04 -0.06
CA ASP A 53 22.50 19.81 -0.93
C ASP A 53 22.18 19.81 -2.45
N LEU A 54 21.02 20.35 -2.83
CA LEU A 54 20.57 20.52 -4.23
C LEU A 54 21.17 21.75 -4.94
N GLY A 55 22.43 22.07 -4.67
CA GLY A 55 23.09 23.27 -5.18
C GLY A 55 23.41 23.25 -6.68
N SER A 56 23.49 22.06 -7.29
CA SER A 56 23.84 21.86 -8.70
C SER A 56 22.75 21.15 -9.51
N ASP A 57 22.80 21.29 -10.83
CA ASP A 57 21.86 20.60 -11.73
C ASP A 57 22.09 19.08 -11.70
N GLU A 58 23.33 18.62 -11.48
CA GLU A 58 23.66 17.19 -11.31
C GLU A 58 23.01 16.61 -10.04
N ALA A 59 22.95 17.36 -8.94
CA ALA A 59 22.30 16.92 -7.72
C ALA A 59 20.78 16.78 -7.91
N VAL A 60 20.17 17.66 -8.70
CA VAL A 60 18.75 17.57 -9.07
C VAL A 60 18.50 16.36 -9.98
N GLU A 61 19.37 16.09 -10.94
CA GLU A 61 19.26 14.90 -11.79
C GLU A 61 19.41 13.59 -11.00
N GLY A 62 20.39 13.51 -10.10
CA GLY A 62 20.58 12.36 -9.20
C GLY A 62 19.37 12.13 -8.30
N PHE A 63 18.74 13.20 -7.79
CA PHE A 63 17.50 13.10 -7.04
C PHE A 63 16.33 12.57 -7.89
N VAL A 64 16.21 13.04 -9.14
CA VAL A 64 15.17 12.56 -10.08
C VAL A 64 15.37 11.09 -10.42
N ASP A 65 16.61 10.63 -10.56
CA ASP A 65 16.92 9.22 -10.77
C ASP A 65 16.51 8.38 -9.55
N GLU A 66 16.79 8.84 -8.33
CA GLU A 66 16.35 8.14 -7.11
C GLU A 66 14.82 8.04 -7.02
N VAL A 67 14.10 9.12 -7.34
CA VAL A 67 12.63 9.14 -7.47
C VAL A 67 12.15 8.11 -8.49
N THR A 68 12.83 8.03 -9.63
CA THR A 68 12.51 7.07 -10.70
C THR A 68 12.73 5.64 -10.22
N HIS A 69 13.83 5.35 -9.53
CA HIS A 69 14.13 4.05 -8.95
C HIS A 69 13.10 3.63 -7.89
N LEU A 70 12.67 4.56 -7.03
CA LEU A 70 11.61 4.31 -6.04
C LEU A 70 10.28 3.98 -6.72
N ILE A 71 9.82 4.78 -7.67
CA ILE A 71 8.57 4.52 -8.40
C ILE A 71 8.65 3.20 -9.17
N ARG A 72 9.77 2.92 -9.83
CA ARG A 72 9.97 1.66 -10.57
C ARG A 72 9.85 0.45 -9.65
N SER A 73 10.46 0.52 -8.47
CA SER A 73 10.39 -0.57 -7.49
C SER A 73 8.97 -0.81 -7.00
N GLN A 74 8.19 0.26 -6.82
CA GLN A 74 6.77 0.20 -6.44
C GLN A 74 5.92 -0.42 -7.54
N VAL A 75 6.12 0.00 -8.79
CA VAL A 75 5.43 -0.56 -9.96
C VAL A 75 5.73 -2.06 -10.08
N ALA A 76 7.00 -2.46 -9.96
CA ALA A 76 7.38 -3.87 -9.98
C ALA A 76 6.70 -4.67 -8.86
N GLY A 77 6.63 -4.13 -7.64
CA GLY A 77 5.91 -4.74 -6.53
C GLY A 77 4.40 -4.87 -6.78
N ILE A 78 3.76 -3.85 -7.36
CA ILE A 78 2.34 -3.90 -7.72
C ILE A 78 2.08 -4.97 -8.77
N VAL A 79 2.89 -5.02 -9.83
CA VAL A 79 2.78 -6.04 -10.89
C VAL A 79 2.96 -7.45 -10.32
N GLY A 80 3.97 -7.66 -9.47
CA GLY A 80 4.19 -8.94 -8.79
C GLY A 80 3.00 -9.35 -7.91
N ASN A 81 2.46 -8.41 -7.13
CA ASN A 81 1.26 -8.64 -6.33
C ASN A 81 0.05 -9.03 -7.19
N LEU A 82 -0.18 -8.33 -8.31
CA LEU A 82 -1.29 -8.61 -9.22
C LEU A 82 -1.14 -9.99 -9.88
N ALA A 83 0.07 -10.32 -10.32
CA ALA A 83 0.38 -11.62 -10.93
C ALA A 83 0.15 -12.79 -9.97
N MET A 84 0.36 -12.59 -8.66
CA MET A 84 0.14 -13.62 -7.64
C MET A 84 -1.30 -13.66 -7.12
N VAL A 85 -1.96 -12.51 -6.96
CA VAL A 85 -3.30 -12.46 -6.35
C VAL A 85 -4.36 -13.10 -7.24
N VAL A 86 -4.26 -12.93 -8.56
CA VAL A 86 -5.22 -13.49 -9.53
C VAL A 86 -5.25 -15.03 -9.45
N PRO A 87 -4.14 -15.77 -9.66
CA PRO A 87 -4.16 -17.22 -9.60
C PRO A 87 -4.48 -17.74 -8.19
N LEU A 88 -4.02 -17.05 -7.15
CA LEU A 88 -4.32 -17.45 -5.77
C LEU A 88 -5.83 -17.38 -5.50
N VAL A 89 -6.49 -16.28 -5.86
CA VAL A 89 -7.92 -16.11 -5.63
C VAL A 89 -8.74 -17.09 -6.47
N LEU A 90 -8.39 -17.27 -7.74
CA LEU A 90 -9.05 -18.27 -8.60
C LEU A 90 -8.85 -19.69 -8.06
N GLY A 91 -7.64 -20.04 -7.63
CA GLY A 91 -7.34 -21.34 -7.03
C GLY A 91 -8.14 -21.59 -5.74
N VAL A 92 -8.29 -20.58 -4.89
CA VAL A 92 -9.15 -20.66 -3.69
C VAL A 92 -10.62 -20.81 -4.07
N GLN A 93 -11.10 -20.04 -5.06
CA GLN A 93 -12.47 -20.12 -5.57
C GLN A 93 -12.80 -21.54 -6.04
N PHE A 94 -12.02 -22.07 -6.97
CA PHE A 94 -12.24 -23.40 -7.54
C PHE A 94 -12.00 -24.52 -6.53
N GLY A 95 -10.99 -24.37 -5.65
CA GLY A 95 -10.73 -25.33 -4.57
C GLY A 95 -11.90 -25.42 -3.60
N CYS A 96 -12.48 -24.28 -3.18
CA CYS A 96 -13.66 -24.28 -2.32
C CYS A 96 -14.89 -24.83 -3.03
N GLN A 97 -15.10 -24.50 -4.31
CA GLN A 97 -16.19 -25.06 -5.09
C GLN A 97 -16.08 -26.58 -5.20
N PHE A 98 -14.87 -27.10 -5.41
CA PHE A 98 -14.61 -28.54 -5.50
C PHE A 98 -14.84 -29.26 -4.17
N VAL A 99 -14.36 -28.69 -3.05
CA VAL A 99 -14.42 -29.34 -1.73
C VAL A 99 -15.77 -29.19 -1.04
N PHE A 100 -16.37 -28.01 -1.13
CA PHE A 100 -17.58 -27.65 -0.37
C PHE A 100 -18.83 -27.53 -1.25
N GLY A 101 -18.70 -27.66 -2.57
CA GLY A 101 -19.81 -27.44 -3.51
C GLY A 101 -20.26 -25.98 -3.61
N ALA A 102 -19.54 -25.06 -2.96
CA ALA A 102 -19.91 -23.65 -2.85
C ALA A 102 -18.71 -22.75 -3.06
N THR A 103 -18.93 -21.65 -3.78
CA THR A 103 -17.92 -20.61 -3.99
C THR A 103 -17.89 -19.66 -2.79
N PRO A 104 -16.71 -19.23 -2.31
CA PRO A 104 -16.62 -18.26 -1.21
C PRO A 104 -17.25 -16.91 -1.55
N ILE A 105 -17.28 -16.57 -2.84
CA ILE A 105 -17.96 -15.41 -3.40
C ILE A 105 -19.00 -15.95 -4.38
N GLY A 106 -20.27 -15.63 -4.12
CA GLY A 106 -21.39 -16.07 -4.95
C GLY A 106 -21.61 -15.17 -6.18
N PRO A 107 -22.50 -15.58 -7.11
CA PRO A 107 -22.82 -14.80 -8.31
C PRO A 107 -23.31 -13.37 -8.00
N LYS A 108 -24.13 -13.20 -6.95
CA LYS A 108 -24.64 -11.88 -6.53
C LYS A 108 -23.53 -10.92 -6.10
N ASP A 109 -22.58 -11.41 -5.31
CA ASP A 109 -21.44 -10.61 -4.87
C ASP A 109 -20.52 -10.28 -6.04
N ALA A 110 -20.37 -11.21 -7.00
CA ALA A 110 -19.59 -11.01 -8.20
C ALA A 110 -20.20 -9.94 -9.12
N GLU A 111 -21.52 -9.96 -9.34
CA GLU A 111 -22.24 -8.90 -10.06
C GLU A 111 -22.11 -7.55 -9.35
N HIS A 112 -22.18 -7.54 -8.02
CA HIS A 112 -21.98 -6.34 -7.22
C HIS A 112 -20.56 -5.77 -7.37
N VAL A 113 -19.54 -6.62 -7.46
CA VAL A 113 -18.17 -6.19 -7.78
C VAL A 113 -18.13 -5.51 -9.15
N LEU A 114 -18.73 -6.10 -10.20
CA LEU A 114 -18.73 -5.50 -11.54
C LEU A 114 -19.47 -4.16 -11.61
N HIS A 115 -20.54 -4.01 -10.82
CA HIS A 115 -21.30 -2.76 -10.77
C HIS A 115 -20.59 -1.66 -9.98
N THR A 116 -19.90 -1.99 -8.88
CA THR A 116 -19.28 -0.99 -8.01
C THR A 116 -17.84 -0.67 -8.40
N LEU A 117 -17.10 -1.63 -8.96
CA LEU A 117 -15.71 -1.49 -9.40
C LEU A 117 -15.65 -1.04 -10.87
N THR A 118 -16.36 0.01 -11.25
CA THR A 118 -16.37 0.52 -12.64
C THR A 118 -15.67 1.87 -12.77
N LEU A 119 -15.02 2.10 -13.91
CA LEU A 119 -14.37 3.36 -14.24
C LEU A 119 -15.37 4.50 -14.40
N LEU A 120 -16.61 4.18 -14.79
CA LEU A 120 -17.70 5.13 -15.00
C LEU A 120 -18.29 5.67 -13.68
N GLY A 121 -17.93 5.05 -12.55
CA GLY A 121 -18.42 5.39 -11.23
C GLY A 121 -17.41 6.17 -10.37
N PRO A 122 -17.65 6.27 -9.05
CA PRO A 122 -16.79 7.01 -8.12
C PRO A 122 -15.46 6.30 -7.80
N THR A 123 -15.15 5.17 -8.45
CA THR A 123 -13.98 4.32 -8.16
C THR A 123 -12.67 5.09 -8.14
N LEU A 124 -12.46 6.01 -9.08
CA LEU A 124 -11.22 6.81 -9.13
C LEU A 124 -11.10 7.75 -7.94
N PHE A 125 -12.21 8.35 -7.50
CA PHE A 125 -12.23 9.19 -6.31
C PHE A 125 -11.87 8.39 -5.05
N PHE A 126 -12.47 7.21 -4.90
CA PHE A 126 -12.14 6.27 -3.80
C PHE A 126 -10.69 5.75 -3.87
N ALA A 127 -10.15 5.56 -5.08
CA ALA A 127 -8.75 5.18 -5.26
C ALA A 127 -7.78 6.30 -4.87
N ALA A 128 -8.09 7.55 -5.21
CA ALA A 128 -7.32 8.72 -4.78
C ALA A 128 -7.38 8.87 -3.25
N PHE A 129 -8.56 8.72 -2.64
CA PHE A 129 -8.73 8.71 -1.19
C PHE A 129 -7.89 7.61 -0.53
N THR A 130 -7.87 6.41 -1.11
CA THR A 130 -7.02 5.30 -0.64
C THR A 130 -5.53 5.68 -0.70
N GLY A 131 -5.11 6.41 -1.73
CA GLY A 131 -3.76 7.00 -1.81
C GLY A 131 -3.44 7.95 -0.65
N VAL A 132 -4.41 8.71 -0.16
CA VAL A 132 -4.25 9.56 1.05
C VAL A 132 -4.06 8.70 2.29
N LEU A 133 -4.79 7.58 2.43
CA LEU A 133 -4.62 6.66 3.55
C LEU A 133 -3.24 5.97 3.54
N LEU A 134 -2.75 5.57 2.35
CA LEU A 134 -1.40 5.05 2.17
C LEU A 134 -0.35 6.07 2.64
N PHE A 135 -0.53 7.33 2.27
CA PHE A 135 0.33 8.42 2.74
C PHE A 135 0.24 8.62 4.26
N ALA A 136 -0.98 8.69 4.83
CA ALA A 136 -1.17 8.85 6.27
C ALA A 136 -0.49 7.73 7.07
N SER A 137 -0.56 6.49 6.57
CA SER A 137 0.14 5.34 7.15
C SER A 137 1.66 5.51 7.13
N SER A 138 2.22 6.03 6.04
CA SER A 138 3.65 6.33 5.94
C SER A 138 4.13 7.36 6.98
N ILE A 139 3.30 8.37 7.28
CA ILE A 139 3.60 9.36 8.31
C ILE A 139 3.59 8.72 9.70
N ILE A 140 2.59 7.87 9.99
CA ILE A 140 2.54 7.12 11.25
C ILE A 140 3.78 6.23 11.39
N ALA A 141 4.16 5.52 10.32
CA ALA A 141 5.34 4.67 10.30
C ALA A 141 6.63 5.45 10.61
N GLY A 142 6.86 6.55 9.91
CA GLY A 142 8.02 7.43 10.14
C GLY A 142 8.01 8.05 11.54
N TRP A 143 6.84 8.39 12.08
CA TRP A 143 6.70 8.88 13.45
C TRP A 143 7.07 7.81 14.49
N VAL A 144 6.55 6.59 14.35
CA VAL A 144 6.87 5.46 15.26
C VAL A 144 8.35 5.11 15.18
N GLU A 145 8.91 5.06 13.97
CA GLU A 145 10.34 4.81 13.77
C GLU A 145 11.18 5.87 14.46
N ASN A 146 10.89 7.17 14.22
CA ASN A 146 11.60 8.26 14.86
C ASN A 146 11.46 8.22 16.39
N TRP A 147 10.27 7.90 16.92
CA TRP A 147 10.05 7.72 18.35
C TRP A 147 10.89 6.57 18.92
N PHE A 148 10.96 5.45 18.20
CA PHE A 148 11.76 4.28 18.57
C PHE A 148 13.26 4.62 18.62
N VAL A 149 13.76 5.39 17.64
CA VAL A 149 15.14 5.89 17.60
C VAL A 149 15.41 6.84 18.76
N TRP A 150 14.53 7.84 18.94
CA TRP A 150 14.69 8.90 19.93
C TRP A 150 14.79 8.34 21.35
N HIS A 151 13.93 7.37 21.69
CA HIS A 151 13.94 6.72 23.00
C HIS A 151 14.97 5.59 23.12
N ARG A 152 15.80 5.36 22.07
CA ARG A 152 16.82 4.31 22.02
C ARG A 152 16.26 2.94 22.44
N ILE A 153 15.06 2.61 21.93
CA ILE A 153 14.36 1.39 22.32
C ILE A 153 15.16 0.14 21.90
N ASP A 154 15.90 0.22 20.80
CA ASP A 154 16.90 -0.79 20.40
C ASP A 154 17.92 -1.04 21.52
N SER A 155 18.53 0.02 22.05
CA SER A 155 19.49 -0.08 23.16
C SER A 155 18.83 -0.59 24.43
N ALA A 156 17.60 -0.15 24.71
CA ALA A 156 16.83 -0.63 25.85
C ALA A 156 16.56 -2.13 25.76
N ILE A 157 16.20 -2.66 24.58
CA ILE A 157 16.00 -4.10 24.35
C ILE A 157 17.31 -4.86 24.50
N ALA A 158 18.39 -4.35 23.90
CA ALA A 158 19.70 -5.00 23.87
C ALA A 158 20.31 -5.20 25.26
N TRP A 159 20.11 -4.23 26.17
CA TRP A 159 20.76 -4.19 27.49
C TRP A 159 19.80 -4.38 28.68
N ASN A 160 18.52 -4.66 28.44
CA ASN A 160 17.57 -4.88 29.54
C ASN A 160 17.97 -6.13 30.35
N PRO A 161 18.16 -6.03 31.69
CA PRO A 161 18.60 -7.16 32.50
C PRO A 161 17.67 -8.38 32.42
N ARG A 162 16.34 -8.17 32.32
CA ARG A 162 15.36 -9.28 32.22
C ARG A 162 15.40 -9.95 30.85
N ILE A 163 15.59 -9.19 29.78
CA ILE A 163 15.69 -9.72 28.42
C ILE A 163 16.99 -10.51 28.27
N VAL A 164 18.12 -9.95 28.73
CA VAL A 164 19.43 -10.60 28.70
C VAL A 164 19.42 -11.86 29.56
N ALA A 165 18.84 -11.84 30.76
CA ALA A 165 18.74 -13.02 31.61
C ALA A 165 17.87 -14.13 30.98
N ARG A 166 16.80 -13.80 30.24
CA ARG A 166 15.89 -14.79 29.63
C ARG A 166 16.38 -15.34 28.28
N LEU A 167 16.95 -14.50 27.42
CA LEU A 167 17.30 -14.87 26.04
C LEU A 167 18.81 -15.06 25.82
N GLY A 168 19.64 -14.46 26.69
CA GLY A 168 21.08 -14.30 26.51
C GLY A 168 21.43 -13.02 25.74
N SER A 169 22.65 -12.51 25.96
CA SER A 169 23.14 -11.25 25.38
C SER A 169 23.08 -11.24 23.84
N ALA A 170 23.57 -12.30 23.19
CA ALA A 170 23.58 -12.40 21.73
C ALA A 170 22.16 -12.43 21.12
N ARG A 171 21.16 -13.01 21.80
CA ARG A 171 19.78 -12.99 21.32
C ARG A 171 19.11 -11.64 21.57
N ALA A 172 19.38 -10.99 22.71
CA ALA A 172 18.91 -9.65 22.99
C ALA A 172 19.38 -8.63 21.94
N GLN A 173 20.65 -8.71 21.54
CA GLN A 173 21.22 -7.88 20.46
C GLN A 173 20.53 -8.13 19.11
N ARG A 174 20.33 -9.40 18.72
CA ARG A 174 19.59 -9.74 17.50
C ARG A 174 18.15 -9.25 17.53
N TRP A 175 17.50 -9.30 18.69
CA TRP A 175 16.13 -8.84 18.84
C TRP A 175 16.02 -7.32 18.73
N ALA A 176 16.96 -6.58 19.32
CA ALA A 176 17.08 -5.14 19.14
C ALA A 176 17.27 -4.76 17.67
N ALA A 177 18.21 -5.43 16.97
CA ALA A 177 18.46 -5.21 15.55
C ALA A 177 17.23 -5.55 14.68
N TYR A 178 16.50 -6.62 15.02
CA TYR A 178 15.27 -6.98 14.34
C TYR A 178 14.20 -5.88 14.45
N TRP A 179 13.92 -5.41 15.66
CA TRP A 179 12.94 -4.33 15.86
C TRP A 179 13.37 -3.05 15.18
N ARG A 180 14.66 -2.69 15.28
CA ARG A 180 15.21 -1.53 14.59
C ARG A 180 14.94 -1.58 13.08
N ALA A 181 15.09 -2.74 12.46
CA ALA A 181 14.88 -2.91 11.02
C ALA A 181 13.40 -3.04 10.61
N ASN A 182 12.49 -3.39 11.52
CA ASN A 182 11.12 -3.77 11.17
C ASN A 182 10.01 -2.88 11.78
N ILE A 183 10.31 -2.08 12.80
CA ILE A 183 9.28 -1.31 13.53
C ILE A 183 8.46 -0.39 12.62
N SER A 184 9.11 0.28 11.67
CA SER A 184 8.47 1.13 10.67
C SER A 184 7.50 0.33 9.79
N GLY A 185 7.93 -0.86 9.32
CA GLY A 185 7.10 -1.77 8.55
C GLY A 185 5.88 -2.29 9.32
N TYR A 186 6.01 -2.60 10.61
CA TYR A 186 4.88 -2.95 11.46
C TYR A 186 3.90 -1.79 11.61
N ALA A 187 4.40 -0.60 11.95
CA ALA A 187 3.58 0.59 12.14
C ALA A 187 2.81 0.95 10.87
N ALA A 188 3.45 0.88 9.71
CA ALA A 188 2.80 1.08 8.41
C ALA A 188 1.67 0.05 8.18
N ASN A 189 1.98 -1.24 8.22
CA ASN A 189 1.01 -2.28 7.90
C ASN A 189 -0.17 -2.32 8.87
N ILE A 190 0.07 -2.13 10.18
CA ILE A 190 -0.97 -2.10 11.20
C ILE A 190 -1.85 -0.86 11.02
N SER A 191 -1.26 0.32 10.90
CA SER A 191 -2.02 1.56 10.74
C SER A 191 -2.84 1.56 9.45
N LEU A 192 -2.25 1.11 8.33
CA LEU A 192 -2.95 0.99 7.06
C LEU A 192 -4.13 0.03 7.20
N GLY A 193 -3.89 -1.18 7.70
CA GLY A 193 -4.94 -2.19 7.86
C GLY A 193 -6.12 -1.69 8.69
N LEU A 194 -5.84 -1.06 9.84
CA LEU A 194 -6.87 -0.44 10.68
C LEU A 194 -7.61 0.68 9.95
N MET A 195 -6.89 1.56 9.23
CA MET A 195 -7.53 2.64 8.47
C MET A 195 -8.44 2.11 7.36
N LEU A 196 -8.06 1.03 6.67
CA LEU A 196 -8.90 0.44 5.62
C LEU A 196 -10.22 -0.12 6.15
N GLY A 197 -10.26 -0.58 7.41
CA GLY A 197 -11.49 -1.08 8.05
C GLY A 197 -12.31 0.00 8.76
N ILE A 198 -11.64 0.89 9.51
CA ILE A 198 -12.31 1.83 10.42
C ILE A 198 -12.74 3.11 9.70
N VAL A 199 -11.90 3.67 8.82
CA VAL A 199 -12.16 4.99 8.21
C VAL A 199 -13.44 5.01 7.37
N PRO A 200 -13.72 4.01 6.51
CA PRO A 200 -14.99 3.97 5.77
C PRO A 200 -16.21 4.00 6.68
N VAL A 201 -16.16 3.23 7.77
CA VAL A 201 -17.26 3.15 8.74
C VAL A 201 -17.44 4.47 9.47
N VAL A 202 -16.35 5.11 9.92
CA VAL A 202 -16.40 6.42 10.56
C VAL A 202 -16.99 7.47 9.61
N LEU A 203 -16.58 7.51 8.34
CA LEU A 203 -17.11 8.46 7.37
C LEU A 203 -18.58 8.19 7.02
N LEU A 204 -18.99 6.92 6.99
CA LEU A 204 -20.38 6.53 6.81
C LEU A 204 -21.28 7.08 7.93
N PHE A 205 -20.79 7.11 9.19
CA PHE A 205 -21.52 7.76 10.30
C PHE A 205 -21.78 9.26 10.06
N PHE A 206 -20.90 9.94 9.31
CA PHE A 206 -21.07 11.34 8.90
C PHE A 206 -21.84 11.50 7.57
N GLY A 207 -22.42 10.43 7.03
CA GLY A 207 -23.17 10.46 5.77
C GLY A 207 -22.30 10.50 4.51
N LEU A 208 -21.01 10.18 4.63
CA LEU A 208 -20.08 10.11 3.50
C LEU A 208 -19.81 8.64 3.15
N PRO A 209 -20.45 8.07 2.11
CA PRO A 209 -20.27 6.68 1.71
C PRO A 209 -18.94 6.49 0.96
N ILE A 210 -17.83 6.65 1.67
CA ILE A 210 -16.48 6.49 1.14
C ILE A 210 -16.08 5.03 1.21
N GLU A 211 -15.62 4.51 0.08
CA GLU A 211 -15.03 3.17 0.01
C GLU A 211 -13.52 3.25 -0.17
N VAL A 212 -12.85 2.15 0.18
CA VAL A 212 -11.43 1.97 -0.10
C VAL A 212 -11.29 1.16 -1.38
N ARG A 213 -10.56 1.72 -2.35
CA ARG A 213 -10.22 1.06 -3.61
C ARG A 213 -8.70 0.98 -3.70
N HIS A 214 -8.17 -0.20 -3.37
CA HIS A 214 -6.74 -0.51 -3.44
C HIS A 214 -6.48 -1.50 -4.57
N VAL A 215 -5.47 -1.25 -5.41
CA VAL A 215 -5.23 -2.01 -6.63
C VAL A 215 -5.18 -3.52 -6.43
N THR A 216 -4.47 -4.02 -5.42
CA THR A 216 -4.37 -5.46 -5.13
C THR A 216 -5.70 -6.04 -4.63
N LEU A 217 -6.44 -5.31 -3.79
CA LEU A 217 -7.73 -5.77 -3.26
C LEU A 217 -8.79 -5.79 -4.37
N SER A 218 -8.86 -4.73 -5.17
CA SER A 218 -9.73 -4.63 -6.34
C SER A 218 -9.43 -5.70 -7.39
N THR A 219 -8.15 -6.01 -7.62
CA THR A 219 -7.74 -7.12 -8.50
C THR A 219 -8.24 -8.46 -7.97
N GLY A 220 -8.08 -8.71 -6.67
CA GLY A 220 -8.59 -9.93 -6.04
C GLY A 220 -10.12 -10.04 -6.13
N GLN A 221 -10.84 -8.94 -5.92
CA GLN A 221 -12.30 -8.90 -6.09
C GLN A 221 -12.71 -9.23 -7.53
N LEU A 222 -12.05 -8.62 -8.52
CA LEU A 222 -12.32 -8.89 -9.94
C LEU A 222 -12.00 -10.35 -10.31
N ALA A 223 -10.88 -10.89 -9.83
CA ALA A 223 -10.52 -12.30 -10.03
C ALA A 223 -11.54 -13.25 -9.40
N ALA A 224 -12.02 -12.94 -8.19
CA ALA A 224 -13.07 -13.72 -7.55
C ALA A 224 -14.40 -13.66 -8.30
N ALA A 225 -14.72 -12.51 -8.91
CA ALA A 225 -15.90 -12.36 -9.74
C ALA A 225 -15.82 -13.22 -11.01
N VAL A 226 -14.65 -13.28 -11.65
CA VAL A 226 -14.39 -14.22 -12.77
C VAL A 226 -14.55 -15.67 -12.31
N GLY A 227 -14.01 -16.03 -11.14
CA GLY A 227 -14.18 -17.38 -10.59
C GLY A 227 -15.63 -17.76 -10.29
N ALA A 228 -16.47 -16.79 -9.90
CA ALA A 228 -17.87 -17.00 -9.55
C ALA A 228 -18.82 -17.02 -10.77
N LEU A 229 -18.58 -16.13 -11.74
CA LEU A 229 -19.43 -15.97 -12.93
C LEU A 229 -18.97 -16.81 -14.13
N GLY A 230 -17.77 -17.38 -14.05
CA GLY A 230 -17.13 -18.11 -15.14
C GLY A 230 -16.37 -17.20 -16.12
N PHE A 231 -15.62 -17.83 -17.01
CA PHE A 231 -14.75 -17.14 -17.97
C PHE A 231 -15.50 -16.38 -19.07
N ASP A 232 -16.80 -16.64 -19.26
CA ASP A 232 -17.64 -15.91 -20.21
C ASP A 232 -17.72 -14.41 -19.89
N VAL A 233 -17.53 -14.04 -18.62
CA VAL A 233 -17.50 -12.64 -18.18
C VAL A 233 -16.39 -11.83 -18.86
N LEU A 234 -15.32 -12.47 -19.35
CA LEU A 234 -14.23 -11.82 -20.09
C LEU A 234 -14.70 -11.20 -21.42
N GLN A 235 -15.80 -11.69 -21.98
CA GLN A 235 -16.40 -11.16 -23.19
C GLN A 235 -17.33 -9.96 -22.89
N SER A 236 -17.68 -9.75 -21.63
CA SER A 236 -18.59 -8.69 -21.22
C SER A 236 -17.90 -7.31 -21.20
N SER A 237 -18.60 -6.27 -21.65
CA SER A 237 -18.10 -4.88 -21.54
C SER A 237 -17.83 -4.45 -20.09
N PRO A 238 -18.67 -4.76 -19.08
CA PRO A 238 -18.41 -4.40 -17.69
C PRO A 238 -17.07 -4.88 -17.15
N PHE A 239 -16.62 -6.09 -17.53
CA PHE A 239 -15.32 -6.61 -17.13
C PHE A 239 -14.17 -5.69 -17.54
N TRP A 240 -14.17 -5.20 -18.79
CA TRP A 240 -13.11 -4.32 -19.30
C TRP A 240 -13.11 -2.95 -18.65
N TRP A 241 -14.29 -2.40 -18.31
CA TRP A 241 -14.39 -1.19 -17.49
C TRP A 241 -13.85 -1.40 -16.08
N CYS A 242 -14.06 -2.58 -15.48
CA CYS A 242 -13.49 -2.93 -14.18
C CYS A 242 -11.96 -3.07 -14.26
N LEU A 243 -11.45 -3.74 -15.29
CA LEU A 243 -10.03 -3.89 -15.51
C LEU A 243 -9.34 -2.52 -15.67
N ALA A 244 -9.92 -1.63 -16.48
CA ALA A 244 -9.43 -0.26 -16.60
C ALA A 244 -9.46 0.47 -15.24
N ALA A 245 -10.55 0.34 -14.49
CA ALA A 245 -10.66 0.92 -13.15
C ALA A 245 -9.57 0.42 -12.19
N VAL A 246 -9.22 -0.87 -12.22
CA VAL A 246 -8.13 -1.45 -11.43
C VAL A 246 -6.78 -0.83 -11.81
N LEU A 247 -6.49 -0.69 -13.11
CA LEU A 247 -5.23 -0.08 -13.57
C LEU A 247 -5.09 1.37 -13.10
N PHE A 248 -6.14 2.19 -13.29
CA PHE A 248 -6.14 3.57 -12.80
C PHE A 248 -6.14 3.66 -11.28
N THR A 249 -6.74 2.68 -10.58
CA THR A 249 -6.65 2.58 -9.12
C THR A 249 -5.20 2.45 -8.67
N GLY A 250 -4.40 1.61 -9.32
CA GLY A 250 -2.97 1.48 -9.04
C GLY A 250 -2.19 2.78 -9.23
N VAL A 251 -2.45 3.48 -10.34
CA VAL A 251 -1.83 4.78 -10.63
C VAL A 251 -2.20 5.81 -9.56
N LEU A 252 -3.47 5.88 -9.15
CA LEU A 252 -3.91 6.85 -8.15
C LEU A 252 -3.44 6.50 -6.74
N ASN A 253 -3.46 5.23 -6.34
CA ASN A 253 -2.93 4.78 -5.05
C ASN A 253 -1.47 5.20 -4.88
N LEU A 254 -0.62 4.89 -5.88
CA LEU A 254 0.79 5.24 -5.85
C LEU A 254 1.01 6.75 -6.03
N GLY A 255 0.39 7.34 -7.04
CA GLY A 255 0.59 8.74 -7.43
C GLY A 255 0.20 9.73 -6.35
N VAL A 256 -0.99 9.58 -5.76
CA VAL A 256 -1.46 10.47 -4.68
C VAL A 256 -0.59 10.30 -3.43
N SER A 257 -0.31 9.06 -3.03
CA SER A 257 0.52 8.80 -1.85
C SER A 257 1.91 9.39 -2.00
N PHE A 258 2.54 9.16 -3.16
CA PHE A 258 3.88 9.66 -3.48
C PHE A 258 3.91 11.19 -3.54
N PHE A 259 2.93 11.81 -4.19
CA PHE A 259 2.84 13.26 -4.30
C PHE A 259 2.76 13.93 -2.92
N LEU A 260 1.92 13.40 -2.02
CA LEU A 260 1.78 13.92 -0.67
C LEU A 260 3.06 13.72 0.16
N ALA A 261 3.67 12.53 0.09
CA ALA A 261 4.95 12.23 0.72
C ALA A 261 6.04 13.21 0.27
N PHE A 262 6.17 13.38 -1.04
CA PHE A 262 7.14 14.28 -1.64
C PHE A 262 6.91 15.75 -1.22
N LYS A 263 5.66 16.20 -1.22
CA LYS A 263 5.29 17.55 -0.78
C LYS A 263 5.68 17.81 0.68
N VAL A 264 5.47 16.83 1.57
CA VAL A 264 5.85 16.95 2.98
C VAL A 264 7.37 16.92 3.14
N ALA A 265 8.08 16.03 2.43
CA ALA A 265 9.54 15.96 2.45
C ALA A 265 10.18 17.30 2.05
N LEU A 266 9.73 17.89 0.94
CA LEU A 266 10.20 19.21 0.48
C LEU A 266 9.97 20.33 1.50
N ARG A 267 8.83 20.29 2.22
CA ARG A 267 8.50 21.30 3.23
C ARG A 267 9.34 21.12 4.49
N SER A 268 9.60 19.88 4.92
CA SER A 268 10.35 19.56 6.13
C SER A 268 11.83 19.97 6.07
N ARG A 269 12.46 19.89 4.90
CA ARG A 269 13.87 20.28 4.67
C ARG A 269 14.07 21.77 4.42
N GLY A 270 13.02 22.59 4.48
CA GLY A 270 13.14 24.04 4.31
C GLY A 270 13.60 24.50 2.92
N ILE A 271 13.50 23.64 1.90
CA ILE A 271 13.96 23.90 0.52
C ILE A 271 13.31 25.17 -0.02
N ARG A 272 14.11 26.05 -0.64
CA ARG A 272 13.64 27.35 -1.16
C ARG A 272 12.63 27.13 -2.31
N LEU A 273 11.70 28.07 -2.48
CA LEU A 273 10.66 27.97 -3.52
C LEU A 273 11.24 27.79 -4.94
N THR A 274 12.40 28.38 -5.21
CA THR A 274 13.13 28.29 -6.49
C THR A 274 13.73 26.90 -6.74
N GLU A 275 14.27 26.24 -5.71
CA GLU A 275 14.77 24.86 -5.81
C GLU A 275 13.61 23.87 -6.01
N ARG A 276 12.47 24.10 -5.34
CA ARG A 276 11.27 23.28 -5.54
C ARG A 276 10.80 23.30 -6.99
N SER A 277 10.74 24.48 -7.62
CA SER A 277 10.28 24.59 -9.01
C SER A 277 11.23 23.90 -10.00
N ARG A 278 12.55 23.94 -9.75
CA ARG A 278 13.54 23.18 -10.52
C ARG A 278 13.31 21.67 -10.43
N ILE A 279 13.11 21.14 -9.22
CA ILE A 279 12.87 19.70 -9.02
C ILE A 279 11.55 19.28 -9.72
N TYR A 280 10.45 20.01 -9.52
CA TYR A 280 9.19 19.70 -10.19
C TYR A 280 9.31 19.74 -11.72
N ARG A 281 10.06 20.70 -12.27
CA ARG A 281 10.33 20.79 -13.70
C ARG A 281 11.15 19.61 -14.19
N ALA A 282 12.18 19.20 -13.45
CA ALA A 282 13.04 18.07 -13.80
C ALA A 282 12.28 16.74 -13.78
N ILE A 283 11.48 16.48 -12.73
CA ILE A 283 10.59 15.30 -12.66
C ILE A 283 9.61 15.30 -13.84
N ARG A 284 8.95 16.44 -14.10
CA ARG A 284 8.03 16.57 -15.24
C ARG A 284 8.76 16.30 -16.56
N GLN A 285 9.94 16.87 -16.76
CA GLN A 285 10.73 16.65 -17.97
C GLN A 285 11.11 15.18 -18.15
N ARG A 286 11.49 14.47 -17.08
CA ARG A 286 11.75 13.01 -17.12
C ARG A 286 10.49 12.22 -17.47
N LEU A 287 9.33 12.59 -16.90
CA LEU A 287 8.05 11.96 -17.21
C LEU A 287 7.67 12.11 -18.69
N TRP A 288 7.93 13.27 -19.31
CA TRP A 288 7.64 13.50 -20.73
C TRP A 288 8.68 12.87 -21.67
N ARG A 289 9.98 12.95 -21.34
CA ARG A 289 11.06 12.50 -22.24
C ARG A 289 11.36 11.01 -22.13
N ALA A 290 11.19 10.43 -20.94
CA ALA A 290 11.51 9.03 -20.68
C ALA A 290 10.49 8.38 -19.71
N PRO A 291 9.18 8.36 -20.03
CA PRO A 291 8.16 7.76 -19.16
C PRO A 291 8.44 6.29 -18.85
N LEU A 292 9.01 5.56 -19.81
CA LEU A 292 9.39 4.15 -19.63
C LEU A 292 10.48 3.95 -18.57
N SER A 293 11.28 4.97 -18.24
CA SER A 293 12.28 4.86 -17.16
C SER A 293 11.65 4.61 -15.80
N PHE A 294 10.39 5.00 -15.59
CA PHE A 294 9.65 4.73 -14.35
C PHE A 294 9.12 3.30 -14.25
N ILE A 295 9.18 2.52 -15.34
CA ILE A 295 8.57 1.18 -15.43
C ILE A 295 9.65 0.14 -15.74
N LEU A 296 10.52 0.42 -16.71
CA LEU A 296 11.54 -0.49 -17.21
C LEU A 296 12.92 -0.11 -16.67
N PRO A 297 13.80 -1.10 -16.42
CA PRO A 297 15.20 -0.83 -16.14
C PRO A 297 15.88 -0.18 -17.36
N PRO A 298 16.93 0.63 -17.17
CA PRO A 298 17.73 1.16 -18.27
C PRO A 298 18.28 -0.02 -19.10
N LYS A 299 18.29 0.14 -20.42
CA LYS A 299 19.01 -0.78 -21.30
C LYS A 299 20.49 -0.54 -21.05
N ASN A 300 21.19 -1.58 -20.59
CA ASN A 300 22.64 -1.56 -20.35
C ASN A 300 23.40 -0.96 -21.54
#